data_AF-A0A7V3K2A7-F1
#
_entry.id   AF-A0A7V3K2A7-F1
#
_cell.length_a   1.000
_cell.length_b   1.000
_cell.length_c   1.000
_cell.angle_alpha   90.00
_cell.angle_beta   90.00
_cell.angle_gamma   90.00
#
_symmetry.space_group_name_H-M   'P 1'
#
loop_
_entity.id
_entity.type
_entity.pdbx_description
1 polymer ?
#
loop_
_entity_poly.entity_id
_entity_poly.type
_entity_poly.pdbx_seq_one_letter_code
_entity_poly.pdbx_strand_id
1 'polypeptide(L)'
;MKRIHVVEDLCNGCRLCETFCSSLTNGVFDPAQARIRVLKVPGEERDIPLVDCSGRCIRPLYEDGRPTCVAVCPTGALFYAELEEAMARRLDLELARREHPLFKVIAPWKWPLPWRRPGAEKAAPGEGW
;
A
#
# COMPACT_ATOMS: atom_id res chain seq x y z
N MET A 1 5.96 -5.79 17.13
CA MET A 1 4.60 -5.24 16.93
C MET A 1 4.45 -4.72 15.51
N LYS A 2 3.42 -5.19 14.80
CA LYS A 2 3.18 -4.82 13.40
C LYS A 2 2.95 -3.33 13.23
N ARG A 3 3.49 -2.78 12.14
CA ARG A 3 3.30 -1.38 11.73
C ARG A 3 3.08 -1.31 10.23
N ILE A 4 2.57 -0.16 9.79
CA ILE A 4 2.46 0.14 8.37
C ILE A 4 3.83 0.60 7.89
N HIS A 5 4.34 -0.07 6.86
CA HIS A 5 5.58 0.27 6.19
C HIS A 5 5.28 0.81 4.79
N VAL A 6 6.16 1.71 4.33
CA VAL A 6 5.99 2.47 3.10
C VAL A 6 7.15 2.19 2.16
N VAL A 7 6.83 1.89 0.90
CA VAL A 7 7.78 1.83 -0.23
C VAL A 7 7.46 3.00 -1.15
N GLU A 8 8.22 4.08 -1.00
CA GLU A 8 7.98 5.36 -1.67
C GLU A 8 8.03 5.25 -3.20
N ASP A 9 8.96 4.44 -3.72
CA ASP A 9 9.14 4.22 -5.17
C ASP A 9 7.92 3.56 -5.86
N LEU A 10 7.02 2.95 -5.08
CA LEU A 10 5.77 2.35 -5.57
C LEU A 10 4.57 3.29 -5.43
N CYS A 11 4.65 4.38 -4.68
CA CYS A 11 3.53 5.28 -4.51
C CYS A 11 3.35 6.14 -5.78
N ASN A 12 2.12 6.22 -6.28
CA ASN A 12 1.74 7.11 -7.40
C ASN A 12 0.90 8.31 -6.98
N GLY A 13 0.75 8.50 -5.67
CA GLY A 13 -0.02 9.59 -5.10
C GLY A 13 -1.48 9.64 -5.53
N CYS A 14 -2.13 8.48 -5.73
CA CYS A 14 -3.58 8.39 -5.99
C CYS A 14 -4.48 8.86 -4.83
N ARG A 15 -3.92 9.04 -3.63
CA ARG A 15 -4.61 9.53 -2.41
C ARG A 15 -5.79 8.70 -1.90
N LEU A 16 -6.00 7.50 -2.43
CA LEU A 16 -7.04 6.57 -1.94
C LEU A 16 -6.88 6.29 -0.43
N CYS A 17 -5.64 6.14 0.04
CA CYS A 17 -5.36 5.93 1.45
C CYS A 17 -5.83 7.08 2.35
N GLU A 18 -5.72 8.34 1.90
CA GLU A 18 -6.19 9.52 2.63
C GLU A 18 -7.72 9.53 2.69
N THR A 19 -8.35 9.46 1.52
CA THR A 19 -9.81 9.52 1.34
C THR A 19 -10.53 8.43 2.14
N PHE A 20 -10.06 7.19 2.06
CA PHE A 20 -10.68 6.10 2.82
C PHE A 20 -10.40 6.20 4.31
N CYS A 21 -9.23 6.71 4.72
CA CYS A 21 -8.92 6.90 6.14
C CYS A 21 -9.84 7.96 6.78
N SER A 22 -9.99 9.13 6.15
CA SER A 22 -10.87 10.20 6.65
C SER A 22 -12.34 9.78 6.60
N SER A 23 -12.76 9.12 5.52
CA SER A 23 -14.15 8.66 5.36
C SER A 23 -14.52 7.62 6.41
N LEU A 24 -13.70 6.59 6.60
CA LEU A 24 -14.03 5.52 7.54
C LEU A 24 -13.78 5.90 9.00
N THR A 25 -12.89 6.85 9.29
CA THR A 25 -12.68 7.32 10.67
C THR A 25 -13.71 8.38 11.04
N ASN A 26 -13.85 9.42 10.22
CA ASN A 26 -14.57 10.66 10.56
C ASN A 26 -15.83 10.91 9.72
N GLY A 27 -16.08 10.11 8.68
CA GLY A 27 -17.25 10.28 7.80
C GLY A 27 -17.11 11.43 6.80
N VAL A 28 -15.88 11.92 6.56
CA VAL A 28 -15.60 13.06 5.68
C VAL A 28 -14.56 12.71 4.62
N PHE A 29 -14.64 13.35 3.45
CA PHE A 29 -13.67 13.20 2.36
C PHE A 29 -12.67 14.35 2.35
N ASP A 30 -11.99 14.53 3.49
CA ASP A 30 -10.99 15.59 3.68
C ASP A 30 -9.63 14.96 4.06
N PRO A 31 -8.59 15.10 3.21
CA PRO A 31 -7.24 14.63 3.52
C PRO A 31 -6.64 15.18 4.81
N ALA A 32 -7.04 16.39 5.25
CA ALA A 32 -6.58 16.97 6.50
C ALA A 32 -7.08 16.20 7.73
N GLN A 33 -8.18 15.45 7.57
CA GLN A 33 -8.80 14.61 8.60
C GLN A 33 -8.32 13.15 8.53
N ALA A 34 -7.38 12.82 7.64
CA ALA A 34 -6.79 11.50 7.52
C ALA A 34 -5.55 11.33 8.42
N ARG A 35 -5.35 10.12 8.95
CA ARG A 35 -4.14 9.73 9.72
C ARG A 35 -2.95 9.33 8.83
N ILE A 36 -3.13 9.41 7.52
CA ILE A 36 -2.10 9.20 6.51
C ILE A 36 -2.19 10.34 5.52
N ARG A 37 -1.04 10.89 5.11
CA ARG A 37 -0.95 11.98 4.14
C ARG A 37 0.06 11.68 3.06
N VAL A 38 -0.26 11.98 1.81
CA VAL A 38 0.64 11.84 0.67
C VAL A 38 1.25 13.19 0.36
N LEU A 39 2.53 13.33 0.68
CA LEU A 39 3.34 14.47 0.26
C LEU A 39 3.74 14.30 -1.21
N LYS A 40 3.35 15.25 -2.06
CA LYS A 40 3.86 15.35 -3.42
C LYS A 40 5.09 16.25 -3.39
N VAL A 41 6.25 15.73 -3.76
CA VAL A 41 7.49 16.51 -3.77
C VAL A 41 7.67 17.16 -5.15
N PRO A 42 7.62 18.50 -5.27
CA PRO A 42 7.75 19.16 -6.56
C PRO A 42 9.11 18.88 -7.21
N GLY A 43 9.12 18.51 -8.49
CA GLY A 43 10.35 18.23 -9.23
C GLY A 43 10.90 16.81 -9.03
N GLU A 44 10.28 15.99 -8.17
CA GLU A 44 10.63 14.59 -8.01
C GLU A 44 9.50 13.69 -8.55
N GLU A 45 9.87 12.53 -9.09
CA GLU A 45 8.91 11.49 -9.47
C GLU A 45 8.47 10.65 -8.26
N ARG A 46 8.53 11.20 -7.05
CA ARG A 46 8.25 10.50 -5.79
C ARG A 46 7.12 11.17 -5.04
N ASP A 47 6.17 10.35 -4.65
CA ASP A 47 5.08 10.71 -3.73
C ASP A 47 5.33 9.95 -2.43
N ILE A 48 5.33 10.63 -1.29
CA ILE A 48 5.73 10.06 0.00
C ILE A 48 4.51 9.96 0.92
N PRO A 49 3.99 8.75 1.17
CA PRO A 49 2.99 8.51 2.21
C PRO A 49 3.61 8.64 3.61
N LEU A 50 3.11 9.59 4.38
CA LEU A 50 3.42 9.80 5.79
C LEU A 50 2.29 9.20 6.62
N VAL A 51 2.59 8.13 7.36
CA VAL A 51 1.61 7.41 8.19
C VAL A 51 1.80 7.79 9.65
N ASP A 52 0.78 8.37 10.27
CA ASP A 52 0.80 8.83 11.67
C ASP A 52 -0.05 7.94 12.58
N CYS A 53 -0.05 6.64 12.34
CA CYS A 53 -0.78 5.69 13.17
C CYS A 53 -0.19 4.28 13.14
N SER A 54 -0.57 3.45 14.12
CA SER A 54 -0.15 2.04 14.21
C SER A 54 -0.98 1.08 13.34
N GLY A 55 -1.87 1.58 12.47
CA GLY A 55 -2.73 0.74 11.64
C GLY A 55 -4.00 0.18 12.32
N ARG A 56 -4.32 0.60 13.55
CA ARG A 56 -5.60 0.26 14.20
C ARG A 56 -6.72 1.16 13.67
N CYS A 57 -7.52 0.63 12.76
CA CYS A 57 -8.67 1.31 12.16
C CYS A 57 -9.94 1.11 12.99
N ILE A 58 -10.76 2.16 13.16
CA ILE A 58 -12.03 2.09 13.90
C ILE A 58 -13.07 1.31 13.08
N ARG A 59 -13.15 1.61 11.78
CA ARG A 59 -13.97 0.91 10.80
C ARG A 59 -13.05 0.42 9.68
N PRO A 60 -12.41 -0.75 9.81
CA PRO A 60 -11.60 -1.31 8.74
C PRO A 60 -12.49 -1.72 7.56
N LEU A 61 -11.94 -1.75 6.36
CA LEU A 61 -12.68 -2.17 5.16
C LEU A 61 -12.88 -3.69 5.11
N TYR A 62 -11.98 -4.44 5.74
CA TYR A 62 -11.98 -5.90 5.80
C TYR A 62 -11.77 -6.36 7.25
N GLU A 63 -12.25 -7.55 7.59
CA GLU A 63 -12.18 -8.12 8.95
C GLU A 63 -10.86 -8.86 9.23
N ASP A 64 -9.95 -8.91 8.25
CA ASP A 64 -8.66 -9.64 8.30
C ASP A 64 -7.58 -8.95 9.17
N GLY A 65 -7.94 -7.92 9.91
CA GLY A 65 -7.03 -7.14 10.76
C GLY A 65 -6.05 -6.26 9.98
N ARG A 66 -6.20 -6.12 8.65
CA ARG A 66 -5.35 -5.23 7.85
C ARG A 66 -5.86 -3.79 7.91
N PRO A 67 -4.96 -2.80 7.99
CA PRO A 67 -5.35 -1.40 7.94
C PRO A 67 -6.00 -1.05 6.60
N THR A 68 -7.04 -0.22 6.62
CA THR A 68 -7.76 0.21 5.40
C THR A 68 -6.82 0.76 4.34
N CYS A 69 -5.87 1.63 4.72
CA CYS A 69 -4.94 2.25 3.78
C CYS A 69 -4.06 1.22 3.04
N VAL A 70 -3.66 0.15 3.72
CA VAL A 70 -2.91 -0.97 3.13
C VAL A 70 -3.80 -1.74 2.14
N ALA A 71 -5.05 -2.00 2.52
CA ALA A 71 -5.99 -2.75 1.71
C ALA A 71 -6.38 -2.02 0.41
N VAL A 72 -6.58 -0.70 0.45
CA VAL A 72 -6.99 0.07 -0.74
C VAL A 72 -5.84 0.47 -1.66
N CYS A 73 -4.57 0.37 -1.23
CA CYS A 73 -3.42 0.82 -2.02
C CYS A 73 -3.22 -0.04 -3.30
N PRO A 74 -3.45 0.48 -4.52
CA PRO A 74 -3.42 -0.33 -5.74
C PRO A 74 -2.01 -0.77 -6.13
N THR A 75 -0.99 0.01 -5.77
CA THR A 75 0.41 -0.24 -6.12
C THR A 75 1.14 -1.11 -5.11
N GLY A 76 0.48 -1.48 -3.99
CA GLY A 76 1.15 -2.20 -2.91
C GLY A 76 2.25 -1.40 -2.17
N ALA A 77 2.31 -0.07 -2.34
CA ALA A 77 3.28 0.80 -1.65
C ALA A 77 3.16 0.78 -0.11
N LEU A 78 2.00 0.38 0.42
CA LEU A 78 1.75 0.24 1.85
C LEU A 78 1.57 -1.23 2.19
N PHE A 79 2.24 -1.70 3.24
CA PHE A 79 2.05 -3.06 3.77
C PHE A 79 2.12 -3.08 5.31
N TYR A 80 1.51 -4.07 5.94
CA TYR A 80 1.40 -4.19 7.40
C TYR A 80 2.13 -5.44 7.90
N ALA A 81 3.29 -5.24 8.54
CA ALA A 81 4.20 -6.31 8.90
C ALA A 81 4.99 -6.00 10.17
N GLU A 82 5.66 -7.01 10.71
CA GLU A 82 6.70 -6.84 11.73
C GLU A 82 7.99 -6.29 11.12
N LEU A 83 8.87 -5.70 11.94
CA LEU A 83 10.06 -5.00 11.45
C LEU A 83 10.99 -5.89 10.59
N GLU A 84 11.25 -7.12 11.04
CA GLU A 84 12.13 -8.06 10.32
C GLU A 84 11.53 -8.46 8.97
N GLU A 85 10.24 -8.81 8.95
CA GLU A 85 9.50 -9.12 7.71
C GLU A 85 9.47 -7.92 6.77
N ALA A 86 9.35 -6.71 7.32
CA ALA A 86 9.27 -5.49 6.53
C ALA A 86 10.55 -5.16 5.77
N MET A 87 11.73 -5.48 6.32
CA MET A 87 12.99 -5.27 5.63
C MET A 87 13.10 -6.15 4.38
N ALA A 88 12.83 -7.45 4.53
CA ALA A 88 12.85 -8.39 3.40
C ALA A 88 11.81 -7.99 2.34
N ARG A 89 10.57 -7.71 2.77
CA ARG A 89 9.48 -7.35 1.86
C ARG A 89 9.74 -6.04 1.12
N ARG A 90 10.39 -5.06 1.75
CA ARG A 90 10.77 -3.81 1.11
C ARG A 90 11.77 -4.05 -0.02
N LEU A 91 12.82 -4.84 0.24
CA LEU A 91 13.83 -5.18 -0.77
C LEU A 91 13.19 -5.87 -1.98
N ASP A 92 12.33 -6.86 -1.75
CA ASP A 92 11.63 -7.58 -2.81
C ASP A 92 10.79 -6.64 -3.69
N LEU A 93 10.07 -5.71 -3.07
CA LEU A 93 9.21 -4.74 -3.77
C LEU A 93 10.03 -3.73 -4.60
N GLU A 94 11.15 -3.27 -4.06
CA GLU A 94 12.08 -2.37 -4.77
C GLU A 94 12.74 -3.06 -5.97
N LEU A 95 13.16 -4.33 -5.81
CA LEU A 95 13.70 -5.15 -6.91
C LEU A 95 12.65 -5.38 -8.00
N ALA A 96 11.45 -5.79 -7.60
CA ALA A 96 10.33 -6.00 -8.52
C ALA A 96 10.01 -4.74 -9.34
N ARG A 97 10.08 -3.55 -8.73
CA ARG A 97 9.88 -2.26 -9.42
C ARG A 97 10.98 -1.94 -10.44
N ARG A 98 12.22 -2.35 -10.17
CA ARG A 98 13.34 -2.19 -11.12
C ARG A 98 13.15 -3.08 -12.34
N GLU A 99 12.68 -4.30 -12.14
CA GLU A 99 12.40 -5.24 -13.23
C GLU A 99 11.18 -4.83 -14.06
N HIS A 100 10.12 -4.33 -13.41
CA HIS A 100 8.89 -3.91 -14.08
C HIS A 100 8.43 -2.52 -13.69
N PRO A 101 8.64 -1.53 -14.58
CA PRO A 101 8.31 -0.16 -14.24
C PRO A 101 6.82 0.14 -14.01
N LEU A 102 5.93 -0.68 -14.57
CA LEU A 102 4.48 -0.52 -14.46
C LEU A 102 3.94 -0.75 -13.04
N PHE A 103 4.75 -1.24 -12.11
CA PHE A 103 4.31 -1.55 -10.73
C PHE A 103 3.94 -0.31 -9.91
N LYS A 104 4.28 0.90 -10.39
CA LYS A 104 3.77 2.17 -9.84
C LYS A 104 2.28 2.41 -10.17
N VAL A 105 1.66 1.63 -11.05
CA VAL A 105 0.23 1.81 -11.39
C VAL A 105 -0.62 0.74 -10.74
N ILE A 106 -0.22 -0.53 -10.88
CA ILE A 106 -0.94 -1.69 -10.33
C ILE A 106 0.11 -2.72 -9.88
N ALA A 107 0.03 -3.17 -8.63
CA ALA A 107 0.85 -4.27 -8.12
C ALA A 107 0.28 -5.62 -8.58
N PRO A 108 0.97 -6.40 -9.43
CA PRO A 108 0.41 -7.65 -9.95
C PRO A 108 0.32 -8.77 -8.91
N TRP A 109 1.09 -8.69 -7.81
CA TRP A 109 0.93 -9.59 -6.66
C TRP A 109 -0.27 -9.24 -5.77
N LYS A 110 -0.93 -8.11 -6.04
CA LYS A 110 -2.12 -7.65 -5.31
C LYS A 110 -3.41 -7.83 -6.10
N TRP A 111 -3.31 -7.88 -7.44
CA TRP A 111 -4.46 -7.94 -8.33
C TRP A 111 -4.31 -9.09 -9.33
N PRO A 112 -5.35 -9.92 -9.55
CA PRO A 112 -5.28 -11.16 -10.35
C PRO A 112 -5.18 -10.93 -11.88
N LEU A 113 -4.69 -9.77 -12.32
CA LEU A 113 -4.51 -9.44 -13.72
C LEU A 113 -3.37 -10.28 -14.34
N PRO A 114 -3.32 -10.47 -15.68
CA PRO A 114 -2.48 -11.48 -16.34
C PRO A 114 -0.96 -11.30 -16.20
N TRP A 115 -0.51 -10.20 -15.59
CA TRP A 115 0.90 -9.86 -15.35
C TRP A 115 1.33 -10.46 -14.00
N ARG A 116 2.43 -11.20 -13.96
CA ARG A 116 2.89 -11.95 -12.77
C ARG A 116 4.04 -11.24 -12.06
N ARG A 117 4.38 -11.70 -10.86
CA ARG A 117 5.74 -11.49 -10.34
C ARG A 117 6.76 -12.15 -11.28
N PRO A 118 7.91 -11.53 -11.52
CA PRO A 118 9.01 -12.16 -12.25
C PRO A 118 9.34 -13.51 -11.62
N GLY A 119 9.28 -14.58 -12.41
CA GLY A 119 9.65 -15.94 -11.96
C GLY A 119 8.58 -16.74 -11.17
N ALA A 120 7.34 -16.25 -10.99
CA ALA A 120 6.32 -16.98 -10.22
C ALA A 120 5.31 -17.77 -11.10
N GLU A 121 5.04 -19.03 -10.73
CA GLU A 121 3.93 -19.83 -11.27
C GLU A 121 2.56 -19.32 -10.76
N LYS A 122 1.47 -19.82 -11.34
CA LYS A 122 0.13 -19.22 -11.17
C LYS A 122 -0.41 -19.74 -9.84
N ALA A 123 -0.57 -18.90 -8.83
CA ALA A 123 -1.35 -19.30 -7.66
C ALA A 123 -2.78 -19.60 -8.12
N ALA A 124 -3.35 -20.70 -7.63
CA ALA A 124 -4.70 -21.09 -7.99
C ALA A 124 -5.70 -20.05 -7.44
N PRO A 125 -6.82 -19.79 -8.14
CA PRO A 125 -7.83 -18.87 -7.61
C PRO A 125 -8.37 -19.42 -6.27
N GLY A 126 -8.09 -18.73 -5.17
CA GLY A 126 -8.54 -19.14 -3.82
C GLY A 126 -7.43 -19.23 -2.77
N GLU A 127 -6.16 -19.23 -3.18
CA GLU A 127 -5.04 -19.07 -2.24
C GLU A 127 -4.89 -17.58 -1.93
N GLY A 128 -5.68 -17.11 -0.97
CA GLY A 128 -5.71 -15.72 -0.54
C GLY A 128 -4.43 -15.27 0.18
N TRP A 129 -3.98 -14.06 -0.20
CA TRP A 129 -3.24 -13.02 0.53
C TRP A 129 -2.24 -13.37 1.64
#